data_AF-A0A7C3ZEW5-F1
#
_entry.id   AF-A0A7C3ZEW5-F1
#
_cell.length_a   1.000
_cell.length_b   1.000
_cell.length_c   1.000
_cell.angle_alpha   90.00
_cell.angle_beta   90.00
_cell.angle_gamma   90.00
#
_symmetry.space_group_name_H-M   'P 1'
#
loop_
_entity.id
_entity.type
_entity.pdbx_description
1 polymer ?
#
loop_
_entity_poly.entity_id
_entity_poly.type
_entity_poly.pdbx_seq_one_letter_code
_entity_poly.pdbx_strand_id
1 'polypeptide(L)' 'MFLFDFWSDFGIIVDILVFFVVYKLLRNSLAPSKSIAFITSLIITFLLVLPYEWFKYLLFVILVLGAAWVKLEPEKWF' A
#
# COMPACT_ATOMS: atom_id res chain seq x y z
N MET A 1 -16.16 -1.60 -18.30
CA MET A 1 -14.82 -1.98 -18.79
C MET A 1 -13.76 -1.10 -18.11
N PHE A 2 -13.71 0.20 -18.40
CA PHE A 2 -12.73 1.14 -17.82
C PHE A 2 -12.52 1.07 -16.29
N LEU A 3 -13.60 0.97 -15.49
CA LEU A 3 -13.47 0.90 -14.03
C LEU A 3 -12.77 -0.40 -13.56
N PHE A 4 -12.98 -1.51 -14.25
CA PHE A 4 -12.38 -2.79 -13.87
C PHE A 4 -10.88 -2.80 -14.20
N ASP A 5 -10.52 -2.25 -15.36
CA ASP A 5 -9.12 -2.08 -15.78
C ASP A 5 -8.37 -1.14 -14.81
N PHE A 6 -9.00 -0.02 -14.43
CA PHE A 6 -8.45 0.91 -13.43
C PHE A 6 -8.18 0.24 -12.09
N TRP A 7 -9.14 -0.53 -11.55
CA TRP A 7 -8.96 -1.19 -10.25
C TRP A 7 -7.91 -2.31 -10.30
N SER A 8 -7.78 -3.00 -11.43
CA SER A 8 -6.72 -3.98 -11.67
C SER A 8 -5.34 -3.32 -11.62
N ASP A 9 -5.14 -2.26 -12.41
CA ASP A 9 -3.86 -1.56 -12.51
C ASP A 9 -3.49 -0.85 -11.20
N PHE A 10 -4.47 -0.19 -10.57
CA PHE A 10 -4.29 0.43 -9.26
C PHE A 10 -3.95 -0.62 -8.19
N GLY A 11 -4.59 -1.79 -8.24
CA GLY A 11 -4.31 -2.89 -7.34
C GLY A 11 -2.85 -3.32 -7.37
N ILE A 12 -2.24 -3.41 -8.55
CA ILE A 12 -0.81 -3.75 -8.71
C ILE A 12 0.06 -2.68 -8.03
N ILE A 13 -0.26 -1.40 -8.21
CA ILE A 13 0.47 -0.30 -7.58
C ILE A 13 0.39 -0.39 -6.05
N VAL A 14 -0.79 -0.67 -5.51
CA VAL A 14 -0.99 -0.88 -4.07
C VAL A 14 -0.15 -2.04 -3.57
N ASP A 15 -0.18 -3.18 -4.27
CA ASP A 15 0.55 -4.39 -3.88
C ASP A 15 2.07 -4.11 -3.81
N ILE A 16 2.62 -3.37 -4.79
CA ILE A 16 4.02 -2.95 -4.81
C ILE A 16 4.35 -2.02 -3.64
N LEU A 17 3.52 -1.01 -3.38
CA LEU A 17 3.75 -0.05 -2.29
C LEU A 17 3.75 -0.75 -0.93
N VAL A 18 2.76 -1.62 -0.69
CA VAL A 18 2.65 -2.38 0.56
C VAL A 18 3.84 -3.29 0.73
N PHE A 19 4.26 -3.99 -0.33
CA PHE A 19 5.45 -4.83 -0.32
C PHE A 19 6.68 -4.06 0.18
N PHE A 20 6.94 -2.86 -0.39
CA PHE A 20 8.09 -2.06 0.01
C PHE A 20 8.00 -1.56 1.46
N VAL A 21 6.80 -1.16 1.91
CA VAL A 21 6.58 -0.74 3.30
C VAL A 21 6.85 -1.89 4.25
N VAL A 22 6.27 -3.07 3.99
CA VAL A 22 6.46 -4.27 4.81
C VAL A 22 7.93 -4.69 4.80
N TYR A 23 8.58 -4.73 3.63
CA TYR A 23 10.00 -5.05 3.51
C TYR A 23 10.86 -4.09 4.34
N LYS A 24 10.61 -2.77 4.25
CA LYS A 24 11.33 -1.76 5.01
C LYS A 24 11.16 -1.95 6.52
N LEU A 25 9.93 -2.21 6.97
CA LEU A 25 9.63 -2.46 8.39
C LEU A 25 10.34 -3.72 8.90
N LEU A 26 10.25 -4.82 8.16
CA LEU A 26 10.89 -6.08 8.53
C LEU A 26 12.41 -5.97 8.55
N ARG A 27 13.00 -5.32 7.54
CA ARG A 27 14.44 -5.09 7.47
C ARG A 27 14.96 -4.27 8.66
N ASN A 28 14.19 -3.30 9.13
CA ASN A 28 14.62 -2.42 10.21
C ASN A 28 14.38 -2.98 11.61
N SER A 29 13.40 -3.88 11.78
CA SER A 29 12.96 -4.32 13.12
C SER A 29 13.21 -5.79 13.45
N LEU A 30 13.13 -6.71 12.47
CA LEU A 30 12.87 -8.12 12.76
C LEU A 30 13.77 -9.09 11.99
N ALA A 31 14.24 -8.72 10.79
CA ALA A 31 14.91 -9.68 9.91
C ALA A 31 16.44 -9.63 10.05
N PRO A 32 17.09 -10.76 10.42
CA PRO A 32 18.55 -10.82 10.57
C PRO A 32 19.30 -10.77 9.22
N SER A 33 18.63 -11.03 8.10
CA SER A 33 19.21 -10.96 6.76
C SER A 33 18.29 -10.31 5.73
N LYS A 34 18.88 -9.66 4.73
CA LYS A 34 18.15 -8.99 3.62
C LYS A 34 17.24 -9.97 2.85
N SER A 35 17.70 -11.22 2.69
CA SER A 35 16.96 -12.25 1.96
C SER A 35 15.75 -12.75 2.74
N ILE A 36 15.87 -12.91 4.07
CA ILE A 36 14.74 -13.30 4.93
C ILE A 36 13.69 -12.20 4.93
N ALA A 37 14.08 -10.93 5.08
CA ALA A 37 13.16 -9.80 5.00
C ALA A 37 12.36 -9.81 3.70
N PHE A 38 13.03 -10.10 2.56
CA PHE A 38 12.42 -10.14 1.25
C PHE A 38 11.37 -11.25 1.15
N ILE A 39 11.74 -12.47 1.50
CA ILE A 39 10.83 -13.63 1.45
C ILE A 39 9.63 -13.41 2.37
N THR A 40 9.86 -12.97 3.60
CA THR A 40 8.78 -12.72 4.56
C THR A 40 7.87 -11.59 4.08
N SER A 41 8.41 -10.51 3.50
CA SER A 41 7.58 -9.44 2.92
C SER A 41 6.71 -9.93 1.75
N LEU A 42 7.24 -10.85 0.93
CA LEU A 42 6.50 -11.47 -0.17
C LEU A 42 5.34 -12.30 0.38
N ILE A 43 5.60 -13.12 1.40
CA ILE A 43 4.58 -13.95 2.06
C ILE A 43 3.48 -13.07 2.66
N ILE A 44 3.84 -12.02 3.39
CA ILE A 44 2.88 -11.11 4.01
C ILE A 44 2.03 -10.41 2.93
N THR A 45 2.66 -9.90 1.87
CA THR A 45 1.94 -9.22 0.79
C THR A 45 0.98 -10.19 0.09
N PHE A 46 1.42 -11.42 -0.15
CA PHE A 46 0.62 -12.44 -0.82
C PHE A 46 -0.55 -12.94 0.03
N LEU A 47 -0.37 -13.06 1.35
CA LEU A 47 -1.40 -13.57 2.25
C LEU A 47 -2.38 -12.49 2.75
N LEU A 48 -1.93 -11.24 2.91
CA LEU A 48 -2.71 -10.19 3.58
C LEU A 48 -3.15 -9.06 2.65
N VAL A 49 -2.58 -8.93 1.46
CA VAL A 49 -2.90 -7.80 0.56
C VAL A 49 -3.64 -8.29 -0.66
N LEU A 50 -3.12 -9.32 -1.35
CA LEU A 50 -3.75 -9.88 -2.55
C LEU A 50 -5.19 -10.38 -2.35
N PRO A 51 -5.54 -11.13 -1.28
CA PRO A 51 -6.89 -11.69 -1.15
C PRO A 51 -7.93 -10.67 -0.67
N TYR A 52 -7.52 -9.47 -0.25
CA TYR A 52 -8.40 -8.51 0.41
C TYR A 52 -8.58 -7.25 -0.44
N GLU A 53 -9.52 -7.29 -1.38
CA GLU A 53 -9.81 -6.14 -2.26
C GLU A 53 -10.19 -4.86 -1.50
N TRP A 54 -10.82 -4.99 -0.33
CA TRP A 54 -11.16 -3.85 0.52
C TRP A 54 -9.94 -3.02 0.94
N PHE A 55 -8.77 -3.66 1.06
CA PHE A 55 -7.53 -2.98 1.40
C PHE A 55 -7.10 -2.02 0.29
N LYS A 56 -7.29 -2.42 -0.99
CA LYS A 56 -7.00 -1.59 -2.16
C LYS A 56 -7.91 -0.35 -2.17
N TYR A 57 -9.21 -0.53 -1.89
CA TYR A 57 -10.15 0.59 -1.79
C TYR A 57 -9.81 1.54 -0.65
N LEU A 58 -9.46 1.01 0.52
CA LEU A 58 -9.09 1.81 1.68
C LEU A 58 -7.81 2.62 1.41
N LEU A 59 -6.81 2.02 0.78
CA LEU A 59 -5.58 2.71 0.41
C LEU A 59 -5.83 3.80 -0.64
N PHE A 60 -6.72 3.55 -1.62
CA PHE A 60 -7.18 4.57 -2.57
C PHE A 60 -7.80 5.76 -1.85
N VAL A 61 -8.73 5.51 -0.92
CA VAL A 61 -9.39 6.58 -0.15
C VAL A 61 -8.36 7.40 0.64
N ILE A 62 -7.41 6.75 1.31
CA ILE A 62 -6.36 7.44 2.07
C ILE A 62 -5.49 8.30 1.14
N LEU A 63 -5.08 7.79 -0.02
CA LEU A 63 -4.26 8.54 -0.97
C LEU A 63 -5.01 9.74 -1.55
N VAL A 64 -6.28 9.57 -1.94
CA VAL A 64 -7.09 10.64 -2.51
C VAL A 64 -7.41 11.70 -1.46
N LEU A 65 -7.88 11.29 -0.28
CA LEU A 65 -8.18 12.23 0.81
C LEU A 65 -6.91 12.91 1.32
N GLY A 66 -5.81 12.18 1.44
CA GLY A 66 -4.51 12.74 1.83
C GLY A 66 -4.01 13.77 0.82
N ALA A 67 -4.08 13.46 -0.47
CA ALA A 67 -3.72 14.40 -1.53
C ALA A 67 -4.65 15.63 -1.56
N ALA A 68 -5.95 15.44 -1.35
CA ALA A 68 -6.91 16.53 -1.25
C ALA A 68 -6.63 17.41 -0.03
N TRP A 69 -6.28 16.83 1.12
CA TRP A 69 -5.93 17.55 2.33
C TRP A 69 -4.70 18.44 2.12
N VAL A 70 -3.66 17.89 1.49
CA VAL A 70 -2.44 18.65 1.17
C VAL A 70 -2.72 19.79 0.19
N LYS A 71 -3.61 19.59 -0.79
CA LYS A 71 -3.91 20.60 -1.80
C LYS A 71 -4.85 21.70 -1.30
N LEU A 72 -5.82 21.34 -0.47
CA LEU A 72 -6.82 22.28 0.05
C LEU A 72 -6.30 23.02 1.29
N GLU A 73 -5.30 22.47 1.98
CA GLU A 73 -4.70 23.03 3.20
C GLU A 73 -5.78 23.49 4.19
N PRO A 74 -6.74 22.62 4.57
CA PRO A 74 -7.90 23.02 5.37
C PRO A 74 -7.52 23.54 6.76
N GLU A 75 -6.31 23.21 7.23
CA GLU A 75 -5.70 23.78 8.44
C GLU A 75 -5.50 25.30 8.39
N LYS A 76 -5.49 25.91 7.19
CA LYS A 76 -5.42 27.36 7.00
C LYS A 76 -6.78 28.04 6.93
N TRP A 77 -7.87 27.29 7.03
CA TRP A 77 -9.23 27.81 6.87
C TRP A 77 -9.88 28.24 8.20
N PHE A 78 -9.26 27.87 9.33
CA PHE A 78 -9.65 28.24 10.69
C PHE A 78 -8.52 29.03 11.37
#